data_AF-A0A1E3B4H3-F1
#
_entry.id   AF-A0A1E3B4H3-F1
#
_cell.length_a   1.000
_cell.length_b   1.000
_cell.length_c   1.000
_cell.angle_alpha   90.00
_cell.angle_beta   90.00
_cell.angle_gamma   90.00
#
_symmetry.space_group_name_H-M   'P 1'
#
loop_
_entity.id
_entity.type
_entity.pdbx_description
1 polymer ?
#
loop_
_entity_poly.entity_id
_entity_poly.type
_entity_poly.pdbx_seq_one_letter_code
_entity_poly.pdbx_strand_id
1 'polypeptide(L)'
;MAVMKTLEVLLSLSASLVNQSVVVFNPGVYYFTGNAHAILSPSVKWVYLAPGAYVKGAVQYMNSDSPLKASRFGVLSGEQYFYQANVASGYNNNKSDATSLKMWRGDGINAGQSWTIHGITTNAQPFNVMDFYGDLENITVDVADYKQVGAFYTQTDGLQMYPNSHVRDVFYHSGDDTIKTYYSNVRAERIVVWKTNNAPIIQLGWYSRNIANISVDRVDVIHSKYQGGSEYYPRALVGCAASYEDPTATDTANTRNTIANYTVSNIRSEGISPALVGMNLMSNLDRFRIINSWIEEFSPATTQLEYSAVRGFTDPNHGNRTVTIGAHSANGTGLVIQNYTVGNEAVSLAAGNWNRTSTGHLDISPSFRGKWTVQ
;
A
#
# COMPACT_ATOMS: atom_id res chain seq x y z
N MET A 1 8.16 33.72 -10.05
CA MET A 1 6.95 32.98 -9.62
C MET A 1 6.01 32.96 -10.81
N ALA A 2 5.83 31.82 -11.49
CA ALA A 2 4.81 31.73 -12.54
C ALA A 2 3.46 31.51 -11.83
N VAL A 3 2.63 32.54 -11.86
CA VAL A 3 1.25 32.44 -11.41
C VAL A 3 0.46 31.94 -12.60
N MET A 4 -0.02 30.69 -12.55
CA MET A 4 -1.04 30.22 -13.50
C MET A 4 -2.36 30.93 -13.17
N LYS A 5 -2.50 32.16 -13.69
CA LYS A 5 -3.76 32.90 -13.73
C LYS A 5 -4.51 32.45 -14.99
N THR A 6 -5.65 31.81 -14.79
CA THR A 6 -6.77 31.70 -15.75
C THR A 6 -6.36 31.69 -17.22
N LEU A 7 -5.92 30.54 -17.71
CA LEU A 7 -6.05 30.19 -19.12
C LEU A 7 -6.94 28.95 -19.17
N GLU A 8 -8.23 29.17 -19.41
CA GLU A 8 -9.08 28.14 -19.98
C GLU A 8 -8.49 27.80 -21.36
N VAL A 9 -8.36 26.51 -21.65
CA VAL A 9 -7.85 25.93 -22.91
C VAL A 9 -6.31 25.83 -22.99
N LEU A 10 -5.79 24.59 -22.99
CA LEU A 10 -4.39 24.14 -23.22
C LEU A 10 -3.41 24.08 -22.02
N LEU A 11 -3.81 23.45 -20.90
CA LEU A 11 -2.89 23.19 -19.78
C LEU A 11 -1.85 22.07 -20.03
N SER A 12 -2.16 21.03 -20.81
CA SER A 12 -1.24 19.88 -21.00
C SER A 12 0.01 20.23 -21.83
N LEU A 13 -0.15 20.95 -22.95
CA LEU A 13 0.96 21.48 -23.75
C LEU A 13 1.78 22.54 -23.01
N SER A 14 1.15 23.29 -22.08
CA SER A 14 1.83 24.34 -21.33
C SER A 14 2.73 23.80 -20.22
N ALA A 15 2.38 22.68 -19.59
CA ALA A 15 3.09 22.15 -18.41
C ALA A 15 4.52 21.66 -18.73
N SER A 16 4.73 21.07 -19.91
CA SER A 16 6.05 20.64 -20.38
C SER A 16 6.93 21.82 -20.83
N LEU A 17 6.34 23.00 -21.04
CA LEU A 17 7.01 24.24 -21.44
C LEU A 17 7.29 25.20 -20.26
N VAL A 18 6.87 24.83 -19.04
CA VAL A 18 7.17 25.58 -17.81
C VAL A 18 8.67 25.46 -17.51
N ASN A 19 9.42 26.56 -17.53
CA ASN A 19 10.84 26.58 -17.14
C ASN A 19 11.05 26.96 -15.66
N GLN A 20 9.96 27.13 -14.90
CA GLN A 20 10.01 27.44 -13.49
C GLN A 20 10.13 26.17 -12.63
N SER A 21 10.84 26.28 -11.51
CA SER A 21 11.02 25.14 -10.61
C SER A 21 9.78 24.78 -9.77
N VAL A 22 8.75 25.64 -9.77
CA VAL A 22 7.55 25.47 -8.97
C VAL A 22 6.31 25.77 -9.81
N VAL A 23 5.34 24.87 -9.80
CA VAL A 23 3.99 25.09 -10.33
C VAL A 23 3.05 25.38 -9.16
N VAL A 24 2.38 26.52 -9.22
CA VAL A 24 1.50 27.01 -8.15
C VAL A 24 0.07 27.08 -8.66
N PHE A 25 -0.82 26.31 -8.02
CA PHE A 25 -2.26 26.42 -8.16
C PHE A 25 -2.80 27.21 -6.97
N ASN A 26 -3.30 28.42 -7.25
CA ASN A 26 -3.99 29.26 -6.27
C ASN A 26 -5.39 28.72 -5.99
N PRO A 27 -6.14 29.27 -5.02
CA PRO A 27 -7.54 28.88 -4.83
C PRO A 27 -8.34 29.05 -6.13
N GLY A 28 -9.10 28.02 -6.51
CA GLY A 28 -9.79 27.95 -7.79
C GLY A 28 -9.91 26.52 -8.34
N VAL A 29 -10.62 26.38 -9.45
CA VAL A 29 -10.83 25.10 -10.14
C VAL A 29 -9.98 25.08 -11.42
N TYR A 30 -9.23 24.00 -11.62
CA TYR A 30 -8.37 23.78 -12.77
C TYR A 30 -8.67 22.39 -13.34
N TYR A 31 -8.46 22.17 -14.65
CA TYR A 31 -8.67 20.86 -15.25
C TYR A 31 -7.75 20.59 -16.44
N PHE A 32 -7.32 19.33 -16.58
CA PHE A 32 -6.55 18.83 -17.71
C PHE A 32 -7.41 18.02 -18.70
N THR A 33 -8.71 17.86 -18.41
CA THR A 33 -9.66 16.96 -19.10
C THR A 33 -9.34 15.48 -18.91
N GLY A 34 -10.24 14.59 -19.35
CA GLY A 34 -10.06 13.14 -19.25
C GLY A 34 -9.07 12.53 -20.25
N ASN A 35 -8.50 13.34 -21.16
CA ASN A 35 -7.60 12.87 -22.22
C ASN A 35 -6.20 13.48 -22.16
N ALA A 36 -5.86 14.15 -21.06
CA ALA A 36 -4.52 14.64 -20.81
C ALA A 36 -4.23 14.70 -19.30
N HIS A 37 -2.95 14.77 -18.93
CA HIS A 37 -2.50 15.02 -17.56
C HIS A 37 -1.28 15.95 -17.57
N ALA A 38 -0.82 16.39 -16.41
CA ALA A 38 0.31 17.30 -16.28
C ALA A 38 1.64 16.55 -16.37
N ILE A 39 2.22 16.46 -17.57
CA ILE A 39 3.61 16.06 -17.75
C ILE A 39 4.49 17.30 -17.52
N LEU A 40 5.13 17.36 -16.36
CA LEU A 40 5.90 18.53 -15.93
C LEU A 40 7.28 18.54 -16.60
N SER A 41 7.79 19.72 -16.96
CA SER A 41 9.15 19.82 -17.48
C SER A 41 10.19 19.34 -16.44
N PRO A 42 11.39 18.91 -16.88
CA PRO A 42 12.47 18.53 -15.97
C PRO A 42 12.93 19.65 -15.02
N SER A 43 12.57 20.92 -15.27
CA SER A 43 12.92 22.01 -14.35
C SER A 43 12.04 22.05 -13.09
N VAL A 44 10.83 21.47 -13.17
CA VAL A 44 9.83 21.53 -12.10
C VAL A 44 10.16 20.48 -11.03
N LYS A 45 10.33 20.97 -9.80
CA LYS A 45 10.57 20.12 -8.62
C LYS A 45 9.47 20.21 -7.57
N TRP A 46 8.55 21.17 -7.69
CA TRP A 46 7.53 21.40 -6.68
C TRP A 46 6.16 21.72 -7.30
N VAL A 47 5.15 20.94 -6.93
CA VAL A 47 3.73 21.24 -7.14
C VAL A 47 3.12 21.75 -5.84
N TYR A 48 2.57 22.96 -5.89
CA TYR A 48 1.91 23.63 -4.76
C TYR A 48 0.42 23.75 -5.06
N LEU A 49 -0.44 23.13 -4.23
CA LEU A 49 -1.89 23.27 -4.33
C LEU A 49 -2.41 24.05 -3.12
N ALA A 50 -2.72 25.33 -3.29
CA ALA A 50 -3.22 26.18 -2.20
C ALA A 50 -4.47 25.57 -1.53
N PRO A 51 -4.72 25.83 -0.24
CA PRO A 51 -6.04 25.56 0.34
C PRO A 51 -7.14 26.21 -0.51
N GLY A 52 -8.13 25.43 -0.94
CA GLY A 52 -9.18 25.87 -1.88
C GLY A 52 -8.84 25.72 -3.36
N ALA A 53 -7.67 25.18 -3.72
CA ALA A 53 -7.39 24.73 -5.07
C ALA A 53 -7.99 23.33 -5.31
N TYR A 54 -8.70 23.15 -6.43
CA TYR A 54 -9.23 21.87 -6.89
C TYR A 54 -8.79 21.61 -8.33
N VAL A 55 -7.83 20.70 -8.50
CA VAL A 55 -7.22 20.40 -9.80
C VAL A 55 -7.74 19.04 -10.29
N LYS A 56 -8.52 19.04 -11.37
CA LYS A 56 -8.96 17.82 -12.07
C LYS A 56 -7.85 17.37 -13.02
N GLY A 57 -7.06 16.40 -12.61
CA GLY A 57 -5.95 15.89 -13.39
C GLY A 57 -5.05 14.96 -12.59
N ALA A 58 -3.90 14.65 -13.18
CA ALA A 58 -2.83 13.89 -12.57
C ALA A 58 -1.47 14.55 -12.87
N VAL A 59 -0.43 14.18 -12.11
CA VAL A 59 0.90 14.80 -12.18
C VAL A 59 1.95 13.75 -12.51
N GLN A 60 2.78 14.03 -13.52
CA GLN A 60 3.98 13.29 -13.87
C GLN A 60 5.21 14.21 -13.78
N TYR A 61 6.13 13.91 -12.87
CA TYR A 61 7.44 14.56 -12.78
C TYR A 61 8.40 13.97 -13.80
N MET A 62 9.19 14.84 -14.44
CA MET A 62 10.30 14.48 -15.34
C MET A 62 11.66 14.97 -14.81
N ASN A 63 11.70 15.51 -13.58
CA ASN A 63 12.94 15.94 -12.95
C ASN A 63 13.63 14.73 -12.28
N SER A 64 14.87 14.47 -12.69
CA SER A 64 15.69 13.34 -12.25
C SER A 64 16.83 13.73 -11.30
N ASP A 65 17.01 15.03 -11.02
CA ASP A 65 18.26 15.55 -10.47
C ASP A 65 18.05 16.32 -9.15
N SER A 66 16.84 16.35 -8.63
CA SER A 66 16.52 17.09 -7.41
C SER A 66 15.42 16.42 -6.59
N PRO A 67 15.35 16.71 -5.27
CA PRO A 67 14.21 16.36 -4.45
C PRO A 67 12.90 16.94 -5.02
N LEU A 68 11.91 16.06 -5.15
CA LEU A 68 10.59 16.38 -5.64
C LEU A 68 9.66 16.72 -4.47
N LYS A 69 8.66 17.55 -4.71
CA LYS A 69 7.69 17.94 -3.68
C LYS A 69 6.29 18.14 -4.24
N ALA A 70 5.29 17.68 -3.51
CA ALA A 70 3.89 18.05 -3.66
C ALA A 70 3.38 18.54 -2.30
N SER A 71 2.78 19.72 -2.19
CA SER A 71 2.35 20.18 -0.86
C SER A 71 1.21 21.16 -0.84
N ARG A 72 0.68 21.32 0.38
CA ARG A 72 -0.44 22.19 0.82
C ARG A 72 -1.80 21.52 0.63
N PHE A 73 -2.83 22.19 1.12
CA PHE A 73 -4.16 21.62 1.40
C PHE A 73 -5.15 21.75 0.25
N GLY A 74 -4.67 21.58 -0.99
CA GLY A 74 -5.53 21.49 -2.16
C GLY A 74 -5.90 20.05 -2.52
N VAL A 75 -6.75 19.91 -3.54
CA VAL A 75 -7.23 18.62 -4.04
C VAL A 75 -6.67 18.35 -5.44
N LEU A 76 -6.13 17.15 -5.66
CA LEU A 76 -5.84 16.59 -6.98
C LEU A 76 -6.85 15.47 -7.27
N SER A 77 -7.70 15.65 -8.28
CA SER A 77 -8.81 14.75 -8.57
C SER A 77 -8.70 14.07 -9.93
N GLY A 78 -8.81 12.75 -9.95
CA GLY A 78 -8.84 11.93 -11.16
C GLY A 78 -10.24 11.74 -11.75
N GLU A 79 -11.25 12.49 -11.29
CA GLU A 79 -12.67 12.27 -11.61
C GLU A 79 -13.02 12.34 -13.11
N GLN A 80 -12.14 12.88 -13.95
CA GLN A 80 -12.34 12.96 -15.40
C GLN A 80 -11.81 11.74 -16.15
N TYR A 81 -11.07 10.84 -15.49
CA TYR A 81 -10.45 9.68 -16.10
C TYR A 81 -11.31 8.42 -15.91
N PHE A 82 -11.39 7.59 -16.95
CA PHE A 82 -12.02 6.27 -16.86
C PHE A 82 -11.21 5.33 -15.95
N TYR A 83 -11.87 4.29 -15.44
CA TYR A 83 -11.18 3.17 -14.82
C TYR A 83 -10.05 2.66 -15.73
N GLN A 84 -8.85 2.47 -15.16
CA GLN A 84 -7.64 2.02 -15.86
C GLN A 84 -7.20 2.89 -17.05
N ALA A 85 -7.61 4.16 -17.10
CA ALA A 85 -7.26 5.10 -18.18
C ALA A 85 -5.78 4.99 -18.57
N ASN A 86 -5.52 4.58 -19.81
CA ASN A 86 -4.18 4.25 -20.29
C ASN A 86 -3.61 5.35 -21.17
N VAL A 87 -2.53 5.97 -20.70
CA VAL A 87 -1.88 7.12 -21.37
C VAL A 87 -1.40 6.74 -22.77
N ALA A 88 -0.91 5.51 -22.96
CA ALA A 88 -0.44 5.00 -24.25
C ALA A 88 -1.58 4.59 -25.21
N SER A 89 -2.83 4.56 -24.74
CA SER A 89 -4.02 4.24 -25.53
C SER A 89 -5.03 5.39 -25.53
N GLY A 90 -4.56 6.64 -25.44
CA GLY A 90 -5.43 7.82 -25.50
C GLY A 90 -6.38 7.94 -24.31
N TYR A 91 -5.97 7.47 -23.13
CA TYR A 91 -6.73 7.48 -21.87
C TYR A 91 -7.98 6.58 -21.88
N ASN A 92 -8.06 5.64 -22.82
CA ASN A 92 -9.10 4.60 -22.83
C ASN A 92 -8.89 3.57 -21.71
N ASN A 93 -9.95 2.83 -21.37
CA ASN A 93 -9.92 1.74 -20.39
C ASN A 93 -9.20 0.52 -20.99
N ASN A 94 -7.89 0.45 -20.79
CA ASN A 94 -7.04 -0.65 -21.22
C ASN A 94 -5.92 -0.85 -20.20
N LYS A 95 -6.09 -1.80 -19.26
CA LYS A 95 -5.11 -2.01 -18.18
C LYS A 95 -3.69 -2.16 -18.71
N SER A 96 -2.77 -1.41 -18.12
CA SER A 96 -1.33 -1.61 -18.22
C SER A 96 -0.68 -1.16 -16.93
N ASP A 97 0.06 -2.03 -16.26
CA ASP A 97 0.73 -1.67 -15.00
C ASP A 97 1.71 -0.50 -15.24
N ALA A 98 2.36 -0.49 -16.41
CA ALA A 98 3.32 0.53 -16.81
C ALA A 98 2.67 1.85 -17.30
N THR A 99 1.53 1.80 -17.99
CA THR A 99 1.00 2.96 -18.73
C THR A 99 -0.43 3.39 -18.35
N SER A 100 -1.14 2.64 -17.50
CA SER A 100 -2.34 3.16 -16.84
C SER A 100 -1.97 4.33 -15.91
N LEU A 101 -2.77 5.39 -15.98
CA LEU A 101 -2.50 6.68 -15.37
C LEU A 101 -2.45 6.58 -13.84
N LYS A 102 -1.37 7.10 -13.27
CA LYS A 102 -1.21 7.29 -11.82
C LYS A 102 -1.56 8.74 -11.47
N MET A 103 -2.04 9.01 -10.27
CA MET A 103 -2.26 10.41 -9.83
C MET A 103 -0.93 11.13 -9.62
N TRP A 104 0.06 10.41 -9.12
CA TRP A 104 1.44 10.84 -8.96
C TRP A 104 2.37 9.88 -9.69
N ARG A 105 3.10 10.40 -10.67
CA ARG A 105 4.09 9.64 -11.44
C ARG A 105 5.41 10.38 -11.45
N GLY A 106 6.50 9.65 -11.58
CA GLY A 106 7.84 10.17 -11.75
C GLY A 106 8.59 9.24 -12.69
N ASP A 107 9.09 9.77 -13.80
CA ASP A 107 9.86 9.00 -14.77
C ASP A 107 11.31 9.48 -14.77
N GLY A 108 12.23 8.51 -14.90
CA GLY A 108 13.67 8.79 -14.91
C GLY A 108 14.22 9.10 -13.52
N ILE A 109 13.69 8.45 -12.48
CA ILE A 109 14.21 8.62 -11.12
C ILE A 109 15.66 8.12 -11.04
N ASN A 110 16.54 8.94 -10.47
CA ASN A 110 17.94 8.62 -10.23
C ASN A 110 18.23 8.37 -8.73
N ALA A 111 19.37 7.74 -8.47
CA ALA A 111 19.85 7.46 -7.12
C ALA A 111 19.93 8.73 -6.26
N GLY A 112 19.43 8.64 -5.02
CA GLY A 112 19.48 9.72 -4.03
C GLY A 112 18.34 10.73 -4.14
N GLN A 113 17.39 10.55 -5.07
CA GLN A 113 16.19 11.38 -5.10
C GLN A 113 15.27 11.10 -3.91
N SER A 114 14.44 12.09 -3.59
CA SER A 114 13.37 11.96 -2.60
C SER A 114 12.11 12.64 -3.09
N TRP A 115 10.95 12.19 -2.61
CA TRP A 115 9.70 12.89 -2.82
C TRP A 115 8.98 13.17 -1.50
N THR A 116 8.71 14.45 -1.25
CA THR A 116 7.92 14.87 -0.10
C THR A 116 6.50 15.20 -0.54
N ILE A 117 5.50 14.56 0.07
CA ILE A 117 4.09 14.94 -0.08
C ILE A 117 3.48 15.33 1.26
N HIS A 118 2.92 16.55 1.33
CA HIS A 118 2.36 17.08 2.58
C HIS A 118 1.04 17.84 2.41
N GLY A 119 -0.02 17.42 3.11
CA GLY A 119 -1.30 18.15 3.19
C GLY A 119 -2.29 17.88 2.06
N ILE A 120 -1.84 17.28 0.96
CA ILE A 120 -2.63 17.11 -0.27
C ILE A 120 -3.73 16.07 -0.08
N THR A 121 -4.88 16.31 -0.71
CA THR A 121 -5.93 15.30 -0.89
C THR A 121 -5.96 14.81 -2.34
N THR A 122 -5.82 13.51 -2.56
CA THR A 122 -6.12 12.87 -3.84
C THR A 122 -7.58 12.39 -3.83
N ASN A 123 -8.33 12.67 -4.89
CA ASN A 123 -9.72 12.23 -5.06
C ASN A 123 -9.89 11.38 -6.33
N ALA A 124 -10.67 10.31 -6.26
CA ALA A 124 -11.18 9.56 -7.42
C ALA A 124 -10.09 9.13 -8.42
N GLN A 125 -9.03 8.46 -7.94
CA GLN A 125 -7.99 7.95 -8.81
C GLN A 125 -8.51 6.84 -9.75
N PRO A 126 -8.08 6.81 -11.03
CA PRO A 126 -8.56 5.82 -12.01
C PRO A 126 -7.84 4.46 -11.91
N PHE A 127 -6.71 4.40 -11.23
CA PHE A 127 -5.80 3.25 -11.09
C PHE A 127 -4.91 3.44 -9.84
N ASN A 128 -3.75 2.78 -9.75
CA ASN A 128 -2.86 2.95 -8.59
C ASN A 128 -2.53 4.44 -8.41
N VAL A 129 -2.53 4.91 -7.15
CA VAL A 129 -2.42 6.35 -6.89
C VAL A 129 -1.03 6.91 -7.20
N MET A 130 0.03 6.13 -6.97
CA MET A 130 1.40 6.58 -7.15
C MET A 130 2.33 5.45 -7.53
N ASP A 131 3.11 5.66 -8.60
CA ASP A 131 4.31 4.87 -8.92
C ASP A 131 5.36 5.75 -9.60
N PHE A 132 6.61 5.55 -9.21
CA PHE A 132 7.81 6.10 -9.84
C PHE A 132 8.57 5.01 -10.61
N TYR A 133 9.34 5.44 -11.60
CA TYR A 133 10.10 4.58 -12.52
C TYR A 133 11.54 5.09 -12.65
N GLY A 134 12.50 4.17 -12.55
CA GLY A 134 13.94 4.47 -12.52
C GLY A 134 14.64 3.64 -11.45
N ASP A 135 15.61 4.24 -10.75
CA ASP A 135 16.28 3.62 -9.61
C ASP A 135 15.41 3.66 -8.35
N LEU A 136 14.61 2.60 -8.15
CA LEU A 136 13.66 2.49 -7.04
C LEU A 136 14.28 2.03 -5.72
N GLU A 137 15.51 1.51 -5.76
CA GLU A 137 16.25 1.09 -4.56
C GLU A 137 16.88 2.28 -3.83
N ASN A 138 17.04 3.41 -4.52
CA ASN A 138 17.71 4.61 -4.00
C ASN A 138 16.82 5.86 -4.02
N ILE A 139 15.50 5.71 -4.05
CA ILE A 139 14.54 6.79 -3.80
C ILE A 139 13.84 6.58 -2.45
N THR A 140 13.49 7.68 -1.79
CA THR A 140 12.72 7.67 -0.55
C THR A 140 11.54 8.62 -0.60
N VAL A 141 10.48 8.35 0.17
CA VAL A 141 9.33 9.25 0.30
C VAL A 141 9.10 9.68 1.74
N ASP A 142 8.81 10.97 1.92
CA ASP A 142 8.31 11.54 3.17
C ASP A 142 6.87 11.99 2.95
N VAL A 143 5.94 11.30 3.60
CA VAL A 143 4.50 11.53 3.47
C VAL A 143 3.96 11.97 4.82
N ALA A 144 3.30 13.12 4.85
CA ALA A 144 2.62 13.58 6.06
C ALA A 144 1.30 14.29 5.75
N ASP A 145 0.29 14.10 6.59
CA ASP A 145 -0.96 14.85 6.49
C ASP A 145 -1.66 14.70 5.12
N TYR A 146 -1.51 13.52 4.51
CA TYR A 146 -2.01 13.18 3.18
C TYR A 146 -3.38 12.48 3.26
N LYS A 147 -4.24 12.70 2.27
CA LYS A 147 -5.54 12.01 2.20
C LYS A 147 -5.79 11.44 0.81
N GLN A 148 -6.42 10.28 0.79
CA GLN A 148 -6.97 9.65 -0.41
C GLN A 148 -8.46 9.40 -0.19
N VAL A 149 -9.30 9.93 -1.08
CA VAL A 149 -10.77 9.85 -0.99
C VAL A 149 -11.38 9.43 -2.32
N GLY A 150 -12.61 8.92 -2.31
CA GLY A 150 -13.33 8.59 -3.55
C GLY A 150 -12.73 7.44 -4.38
N ALA A 151 -11.83 6.63 -3.81
CA ALA A 151 -11.19 5.47 -4.42
C ALA A 151 -12.12 4.25 -4.55
N PHE A 152 -13.16 4.36 -5.38
CA PHE A 152 -14.19 3.31 -5.52
C PHE A 152 -13.82 2.20 -6.51
N TYR A 153 -12.94 2.46 -7.47
CA TYR A 153 -12.46 1.43 -8.39
C TYR A 153 -11.52 0.45 -7.67
N THR A 154 -11.45 -0.80 -8.16
CA THR A 154 -10.35 -1.71 -7.81
C THR A 154 -9.02 -1.16 -8.30
N GLN A 155 -7.89 -1.70 -7.84
CA GLN A 155 -6.55 -1.21 -8.19
C GLN A 155 -6.30 0.26 -7.82
N THR A 156 -7.04 0.78 -6.83
CA THR A 156 -6.84 2.13 -6.29
C THR A 156 -6.09 2.07 -4.96
N ASP A 157 -4.89 1.49 -5.05
CA ASP A 157 -3.92 1.30 -3.97
C ASP A 157 -3.61 2.60 -3.22
N GLY A 158 -3.01 2.47 -2.04
CA GLY A 158 -2.27 3.56 -1.41
C GLY A 158 -0.90 3.82 -2.06
N LEU A 159 -0.14 4.73 -1.44
CA LEU A 159 1.18 5.15 -1.91
C LEU A 159 2.19 4.00 -1.78
N GLN A 160 3.13 3.88 -2.72
CA GLN A 160 4.33 3.06 -2.53
C GLN A 160 5.21 3.66 -1.43
N MET A 161 5.78 2.80 -0.58
CA MET A 161 6.73 3.20 0.46
C MET A 161 8.11 2.68 0.10
N TYR A 162 8.84 3.42 -0.75
CA TYR A 162 10.21 3.10 -1.18
C TYR A 162 11.21 2.99 0.00
N PRO A 163 12.47 2.56 -0.20
CA PRO A 163 13.41 2.41 0.90
C PRO A 163 13.54 3.65 1.79
N ASN A 164 13.67 3.43 3.10
CA ASN A 164 13.84 4.48 4.12
C ASN A 164 12.66 5.47 4.25
N SER A 165 11.50 5.15 3.68
CA SER A 165 10.35 6.07 3.68
C SER A 165 9.69 6.23 5.04
N HIS A 166 9.15 7.42 5.30
CA HIS A 166 8.33 7.72 6.47
C HIS A 166 6.96 8.23 6.04
N VAL A 167 5.91 7.50 6.41
CA VAL A 167 4.52 7.84 6.15
C VAL A 167 3.80 8.08 7.47
N ARG A 168 3.16 9.25 7.64
CA ARG A 168 2.47 9.58 8.89
C ARG A 168 1.24 10.44 8.73
N ASP A 169 0.28 10.30 9.65
CA ASP A 169 -0.90 11.18 9.73
C ASP A 169 -1.71 11.16 8.43
N VAL A 170 -2.09 9.96 7.98
CA VAL A 170 -2.70 9.73 6.66
C VAL A 170 -4.11 9.17 6.78
N PHE A 171 -5.00 9.59 5.88
CA PHE A 171 -6.29 8.95 5.66
C PHE A 171 -6.33 8.25 4.29
N TYR A 172 -6.70 6.97 4.26
CA TYR A 172 -6.92 6.22 3.02
C TYR A 172 -8.36 5.71 2.93
N HIS A 173 -9.12 6.19 1.94
CA HIS A 173 -10.15 5.37 1.30
C HIS A 173 -9.47 4.60 0.16
N SER A 174 -9.47 3.26 0.19
CA SER A 174 -8.72 2.45 -0.80
C SER A 174 -9.55 1.30 -1.40
N GLY A 175 -9.39 1.15 -2.72
CA GLY A 175 -9.95 0.08 -3.54
C GLY A 175 -9.12 -1.19 -3.62
N ASP A 176 -7.90 -1.16 -3.10
CA ASP A 176 -6.87 -2.19 -3.27
C ASP A 176 -5.80 -2.06 -2.16
N ASP A 177 -4.63 -2.70 -2.30
CA ASP A 177 -3.52 -2.68 -1.34
C ASP A 177 -3.31 -1.28 -0.71
N THR A 178 -3.53 -1.13 0.60
CA THR A 178 -3.52 0.21 1.24
C THR A 178 -2.12 0.63 1.65
N ILE A 179 -1.46 -0.20 2.46
CA ILE A 179 -0.14 0.05 3.03
C ILE A 179 0.83 -0.96 2.41
N LYS A 180 1.60 -0.52 1.42
CA LYS A 180 2.51 -1.39 0.65
C LYS A 180 3.93 -1.32 1.21
N THR A 181 4.32 -2.33 1.98
CA THR A 181 5.64 -2.39 2.64
C THR A 181 6.61 -3.26 1.85
N TYR A 182 6.93 -2.83 0.63
CA TYR A 182 7.70 -3.61 -0.34
C TYR A 182 9.21 -3.44 -0.20
N TYR A 183 9.65 -2.53 0.67
CA TYR A 183 11.03 -2.09 0.79
C TYR A 183 11.48 -2.05 2.26
N SER A 184 12.80 -2.00 2.45
CA SER A 184 13.42 -1.95 3.78
C SER A 184 13.37 -0.57 4.43
N ASN A 185 13.53 -0.53 5.76
CA ASN A 185 13.64 0.68 6.58
C ASN A 185 12.40 1.60 6.48
N VAL A 186 11.22 1.02 6.28
CA VAL A 186 9.96 1.76 6.17
C VAL A 186 9.35 1.99 7.55
N ARG A 187 8.92 3.23 7.81
CA ARG A 187 8.09 3.59 8.95
C ARG A 187 6.75 4.15 8.48
N ALA A 188 5.66 3.52 8.88
CA ALA A 188 4.30 3.99 8.62
C ALA A 188 3.57 4.15 9.96
N GLU A 189 2.97 5.31 10.25
CA GLU A 189 2.33 5.53 11.55
C GLU A 189 1.12 6.46 11.55
N ARG A 190 0.14 6.24 12.42
CA ARG A 190 -1.06 7.08 12.55
C ARG A 190 -1.83 7.17 11.23
N ILE A 191 -2.34 6.02 10.79
CA ILE A 191 -3.05 5.87 9.52
C ILE A 191 -4.49 5.46 9.80
N VAL A 192 -5.44 6.20 9.24
CA VAL A 192 -6.86 5.84 9.24
C VAL A 192 -7.21 5.24 7.89
N VAL A 193 -7.88 4.09 7.89
CA VAL A 193 -8.24 3.33 6.69
C VAL A 193 -9.74 3.10 6.61
N TRP A 194 -10.34 3.56 5.52
CA TRP A 194 -11.62 3.10 5.02
C TRP A 194 -11.38 2.18 3.83
N LYS A 195 -11.41 0.88 4.09
CA LYS A 195 -11.23 -0.14 3.05
C LYS A 195 -12.54 -0.40 2.31
N THR A 196 -12.43 -0.59 1.00
CA THR A 196 -13.52 -1.12 0.18
C THR A 196 -13.61 -2.66 0.33
N ASN A 197 -13.48 -3.43 -0.76
CA ASN A 197 -13.75 -4.86 -0.81
C ASN A 197 -12.64 -5.70 -1.46
N ASN A 198 -11.48 -5.12 -1.76
CA ASN A 198 -10.38 -5.84 -2.40
C ASN A 198 -9.03 -5.62 -1.70
N ALA A 199 -8.20 -6.66 -1.74
CA ALA A 199 -6.83 -6.73 -1.23
C ALA A 199 -6.70 -6.46 0.28
N PRO A 200 -5.57 -6.80 0.94
CA PRO A 200 -5.40 -6.56 2.37
C PRO A 200 -5.23 -5.08 2.72
N ILE A 201 -5.23 -4.78 4.03
CA ILE A 201 -4.89 -3.43 4.53
C ILE A 201 -3.39 -3.21 4.39
N ILE A 202 -2.56 -4.07 4.97
CA ILE A 202 -1.10 -4.07 4.83
C ILE A 202 -0.71 -5.20 3.87
N GLN A 203 0.03 -4.89 2.81
CA GLN A 203 0.46 -5.86 1.79
C GLN A 203 1.99 -5.99 1.77
N LEU A 204 2.47 -7.22 1.74
CA LEU A 204 3.90 -7.56 1.61
C LEU A 204 4.20 -8.63 0.54
N GLY A 205 3.19 -9.20 -0.11
CA GLY A 205 3.33 -10.31 -1.07
C GLY A 205 3.56 -9.86 -2.51
N TRP A 206 2.90 -10.54 -3.45
CA TRP A 206 3.04 -10.46 -4.92
C TRP A 206 4.32 -11.04 -5.49
N TYR A 207 5.44 -10.88 -4.79
CA TYR A 207 6.73 -11.43 -5.13
C TYR A 207 7.48 -11.85 -3.87
N SER A 208 8.47 -12.72 -4.02
CA SER A 208 9.45 -12.95 -2.95
C SER A 208 10.27 -11.68 -2.71
N ARG A 209 10.47 -11.28 -1.45
CA ARG A 209 11.17 -10.05 -1.06
C ARG A 209 12.27 -10.30 -0.04
N ASN A 210 13.37 -9.55 -0.18
CA ASN A 210 14.42 -9.50 0.81
C ASN A 210 14.43 -8.12 1.49
N ILE A 211 13.65 -7.98 2.57
CA ILE A 211 13.40 -6.69 3.21
C ILE A 211 13.56 -6.79 4.72
N ALA A 212 13.98 -5.70 5.33
CA ALA A 212 14.13 -5.64 6.78
C ALA A 212 13.81 -4.26 7.38
N ASN A 213 13.55 -4.27 8.69
CA ASN A 213 13.37 -3.08 9.52
C ASN A 213 12.13 -2.28 9.11
N ILE A 214 10.97 -2.91 9.21
CA ILE A 214 9.68 -2.29 8.89
C ILE A 214 8.89 -2.08 10.18
N SER A 215 8.33 -0.88 10.34
CA SER A 215 7.45 -0.53 11.45
C SER A 215 6.15 0.07 10.90
N VAL A 216 5.03 -0.55 11.20
CA VAL A 216 3.68 -0.05 10.93
C VAL A 216 2.96 0.12 12.26
N ASP A 217 2.69 1.35 12.69
CA ASP A 217 2.15 1.65 14.03
C ASP A 217 0.84 2.46 13.97
N ARG A 218 -0.11 2.20 14.86
CA ARG A 218 -1.36 2.98 15.00
C ARG A 218 -2.13 3.06 13.68
N VAL A 219 -2.70 1.92 13.29
CA VAL A 219 -3.57 1.81 12.12
C VAL A 219 -5.00 1.59 12.58
N ASP A 220 -5.87 2.55 12.28
CA ASP A 220 -7.31 2.47 12.58
C ASP A 220 -8.07 2.16 11.30
N VAL A 221 -8.50 0.91 11.16
CA VAL A 221 -9.40 0.47 10.08
C VAL A 221 -10.82 0.71 10.54
N ILE A 222 -11.37 1.87 10.16
CA ILE A 222 -12.71 2.31 10.60
C ILE A 222 -13.82 1.61 9.83
N HIS A 223 -13.54 1.13 8.62
CA HIS A 223 -14.50 0.41 7.78
C HIS A 223 -13.81 -0.57 6.84
N SER A 224 -14.46 -1.71 6.59
CA SER A 224 -14.16 -2.62 5.49
C SER A 224 -15.47 -3.22 4.94
N LYS A 225 -15.51 -3.63 3.67
CA LYS A 225 -16.73 -4.19 3.04
C LYS A 225 -16.45 -5.33 2.07
N TYR A 226 -15.56 -6.24 2.46
CA TYR A 226 -15.23 -7.42 1.66
C TYR A 226 -16.47 -8.30 1.41
N GLN A 227 -16.52 -8.93 0.24
CA GLN A 227 -17.65 -9.78 -0.17
C GLN A 227 -17.40 -11.29 0.05
N GLY A 228 -16.14 -11.69 0.22
CA GLY A 228 -15.75 -13.07 0.47
C GLY A 228 -14.23 -13.18 0.61
N GLY A 229 -13.72 -14.33 1.01
CA GLY A 229 -12.30 -14.61 1.09
C GLY A 229 -11.66 -14.83 -0.29
N SER A 230 -10.33 -14.86 -0.32
CA SER A 230 -9.55 -15.35 -1.45
C SER A 230 -8.28 -15.98 -0.88
N GLU A 231 -7.99 -17.21 -1.31
CA GLU A 231 -6.78 -17.91 -0.87
C GLU A 231 -5.51 -17.24 -1.40
N TYR A 232 -5.53 -16.81 -2.67
CA TYR A 232 -4.38 -16.26 -3.37
C TYR A 232 -4.17 -14.77 -3.09
N TYR A 233 -5.27 -14.03 -2.92
CA TYR A 233 -5.30 -12.59 -2.69
C TYR A 233 -5.95 -12.28 -1.33
N PRO A 234 -5.25 -12.60 -0.23
CA PRO A 234 -5.83 -12.60 1.11
C PRO A 234 -6.41 -11.23 1.45
N ARG A 235 -7.69 -11.23 1.79
CA ARG A 235 -8.39 -10.08 2.37
C ARG A 235 -8.23 -10.19 3.87
N ALA A 236 -7.25 -9.48 4.42
CA ALA A 236 -6.85 -9.53 5.82
C ALA A 236 -6.32 -8.16 6.27
N LEU A 237 -6.13 -7.97 7.58
CA LEU A 237 -5.45 -6.79 8.10
C LEU A 237 -3.97 -6.78 7.68
N VAL A 238 -3.28 -7.91 7.81
CA VAL A 238 -1.90 -8.08 7.35
C VAL A 238 -1.84 -9.21 6.34
N GLY A 239 -1.56 -8.87 5.08
CA GLY A 239 -1.64 -9.78 3.95
C GLY A 239 -0.32 -9.98 3.21
N CYS A 240 -0.12 -11.20 2.71
CA CYS A 240 0.92 -11.54 1.74
C CYS A 240 0.24 -12.31 0.60
N ALA A 241 -0.07 -11.63 -0.50
CA ALA A 241 -0.61 -12.25 -1.71
C ALA A 241 0.37 -13.25 -2.32
N ALA A 242 -0.17 -14.27 -3.00
CA ALA A 242 0.59 -15.20 -3.82
C ALA A 242 1.26 -14.46 -5.01
N SER A 243 2.01 -15.21 -5.83
CA SER A 243 2.73 -14.61 -6.97
C SER A 243 1.79 -13.84 -7.89
N TYR A 244 2.22 -12.66 -8.32
CA TYR A 244 1.49 -11.88 -9.33
C TYR A 244 1.46 -12.58 -10.69
N GLU A 245 2.53 -13.34 -11.01
CA GLU A 245 2.70 -13.99 -12.31
C GLU A 245 1.82 -15.24 -12.45
N ASP A 246 1.77 -16.05 -11.40
CA ASP A 246 0.85 -17.19 -11.28
C ASP A 246 0.34 -17.27 -9.85
N PRO A 247 -0.88 -16.79 -9.58
CA PRO A 247 -1.44 -16.76 -8.23
C PRO A 247 -1.75 -18.15 -7.67
N THR A 248 -1.89 -19.15 -8.55
CA THR A 248 -2.26 -20.52 -8.16
C THR A 248 -1.06 -21.40 -7.87
N ALA A 249 0.11 -21.02 -8.37
CA ALA A 249 1.35 -21.74 -8.12
C ALA A 249 1.82 -21.57 -6.67
N THR A 250 2.18 -22.69 -6.04
CA THR A 250 2.71 -22.73 -4.66
C THR A 250 4.21 -22.91 -4.59
N ASP A 251 4.87 -23.03 -5.74
CA ASP A 251 6.32 -23.17 -5.94
C ASP A 251 6.93 -21.89 -6.51
N THR A 252 6.50 -20.73 -6.01
CA THR A 252 6.99 -19.41 -6.46
C THR A 252 7.88 -18.72 -5.42
N ALA A 253 8.30 -19.43 -4.38
CA ALA A 253 9.10 -18.86 -3.32
C ALA A 253 10.59 -18.76 -3.69
N ASN A 254 11.31 -17.95 -2.92
CA ASN A 254 12.76 -17.92 -2.90
C ASN A 254 13.26 -18.03 -1.45
N THR A 255 13.87 -19.16 -1.12
CA THR A 255 14.37 -19.51 0.21
C THR A 255 15.64 -18.75 0.61
N ARG A 256 16.22 -17.95 -0.28
CA ARG A 256 17.32 -17.03 0.06
C ARG A 256 16.83 -15.64 0.46
N ASN A 257 15.58 -15.32 0.17
CA ASN A 257 14.96 -14.05 0.52
C ASN A 257 14.32 -14.12 1.91
N THR A 258 14.44 -13.04 2.67
CA THR A 258 13.89 -12.99 4.03
C THR A 258 13.18 -11.66 4.28
N ILE A 259 12.02 -11.73 4.92
CA ILE A 259 11.33 -10.60 5.54
C ILE A 259 11.70 -10.61 7.02
N ALA A 260 12.50 -9.64 7.45
CA ALA A 260 13.11 -9.61 8.79
C ALA A 260 12.76 -8.33 9.57
N ASN A 261 12.74 -8.41 10.92
CA ASN A 261 12.54 -7.23 11.78
C ASN A 261 11.32 -6.39 11.37
N TYR A 262 10.16 -7.05 11.30
CA TYR A 262 8.92 -6.44 10.84
C TYR A 262 7.99 -6.32 12.04
N THR A 263 7.52 -5.13 12.36
CA THR A 263 6.56 -4.90 13.45
C THR A 263 5.31 -4.19 12.93
N VAL A 264 4.16 -4.80 13.15
CA VAL A 264 2.85 -4.14 13.13
C VAL A 264 2.42 -3.93 14.57
N SER A 265 2.13 -2.69 14.97
CA SER A 265 1.69 -2.38 16.33
C SER A 265 0.46 -1.48 16.38
N ASN A 266 -0.39 -1.70 17.38
CA ASN A 266 -1.56 -0.86 17.65
C ASN A 266 -2.50 -0.78 16.42
N ILE A 267 -2.87 -1.92 15.86
CA ILE A 267 -3.85 -2.01 14.78
C ILE A 267 -5.24 -2.30 15.35
N ARG A 268 -6.22 -1.51 14.94
CA ARG A 268 -7.63 -1.62 15.36
C ARG A 268 -8.51 -1.74 14.13
N SER A 269 -9.48 -2.65 14.18
CA SER A 269 -10.48 -2.84 13.13
C SER A 269 -11.87 -2.74 13.73
N GLU A 270 -12.57 -1.65 13.38
CA GLU A 270 -13.92 -1.34 13.84
C GLU A 270 -14.96 -2.07 12.98
N GLY A 271 -16.05 -2.48 13.63
CA GLY A 271 -17.13 -3.25 13.04
C GLY A 271 -16.68 -4.59 12.47
N ILE A 272 -17.34 -4.99 11.38
CA ILE A 272 -17.09 -6.25 10.70
C ILE A 272 -15.75 -6.20 9.97
N SER A 273 -14.83 -7.05 10.41
CA SER A 273 -13.45 -7.12 9.92
C SER A 273 -13.17 -8.43 9.19
N PRO A 274 -12.19 -8.46 8.27
CA PRO A 274 -11.53 -9.70 7.89
C PRO A 274 -10.61 -10.20 9.02
N ALA A 275 -9.99 -11.35 8.76
CA ALA A 275 -8.94 -11.98 9.56
C ALA A 275 -7.73 -11.07 9.83
N LEU A 276 -7.02 -11.35 10.92
CA LEU A 276 -5.80 -10.64 11.30
C LEU A 276 -4.67 -10.84 10.28
N VAL A 277 -4.38 -12.09 9.89
CA VAL A 277 -3.31 -12.39 8.93
C VAL A 277 -3.80 -13.28 7.79
N GLY A 278 -3.36 -13.00 6.56
CA GLY A 278 -3.52 -13.90 5.43
C GLY A 278 -2.26 -13.90 4.61
N MET A 279 -1.41 -14.93 4.72
CA MET A 279 -0.06 -14.90 4.19
C MET A 279 0.29 -16.15 3.38
N ASN A 280 0.60 -15.94 2.11
CA ASN A 280 1.24 -16.91 1.22
C ASN A 280 2.74 -16.59 1.16
N LEU A 281 3.53 -17.21 2.05
CA LEU A 281 4.92 -16.84 2.25
C LEU A 281 5.80 -17.31 1.09
N MET A 282 6.26 -16.37 0.28
CA MET A 282 7.26 -16.58 -0.79
C MET A 282 8.70 -16.24 -0.37
N SER A 283 8.88 -15.83 0.89
CA SER A 283 10.17 -15.52 1.52
C SER A 283 10.19 -16.09 2.92
N ASN A 284 11.39 -16.30 3.48
CA ASN A 284 11.51 -16.62 4.90
C ASN A 284 10.96 -15.47 5.76
N LEU A 285 10.51 -15.80 6.97
CA LEU A 285 9.97 -14.83 7.92
C LEU A 285 10.77 -14.88 9.22
N ASP A 286 11.36 -13.75 9.63
CA ASP A 286 12.14 -13.66 10.87
C ASP A 286 11.80 -12.42 11.68
N ARG A 287 11.62 -12.60 12.99
CA ARG A 287 11.34 -11.50 13.94
C ARG A 287 10.16 -10.64 13.46
N PHE A 288 9.09 -11.28 12.98
CA PHE A 288 7.84 -10.65 12.60
C PHE A 288 6.92 -10.57 13.81
N ARG A 289 6.47 -9.36 14.14
CA ARG A 289 5.70 -9.08 15.37
C ARG A 289 4.40 -8.36 15.01
N ILE A 290 3.29 -8.84 15.55
CA ILE A 290 2.01 -8.14 15.55
C ILE A 290 1.65 -7.89 17.02
N ILE A 291 1.62 -6.65 17.46
CA ILE A 291 1.52 -6.28 18.87
C ILE A 291 0.34 -5.34 19.07
N ASN A 292 -0.52 -5.60 20.06
CA ASN A 292 -1.72 -4.80 20.35
C ASN A 292 -2.61 -4.73 19.11
N SER A 293 -3.20 -5.86 18.75
CA SER A 293 -4.17 -5.94 17.65
C SER A 293 -5.57 -6.16 18.21
N TRP A 294 -6.53 -5.41 17.68
CA TRP A 294 -7.92 -5.52 18.09
C TRP A 294 -8.84 -5.60 16.88
N ILE A 295 -9.74 -6.58 16.89
CA ILE A 295 -10.81 -6.75 15.92
C ILE A 295 -12.12 -6.69 16.70
N GLU A 296 -13.05 -5.81 16.30
CA GLU A 296 -14.34 -5.71 16.99
C GLU A 296 -15.17 -6.98 16.78
N GLU A 297 -15.42 -7.34 15.52
CA GLU A 297 -16.18 -8.53 15.14
C GLU A 297 -15.66 -9.08 13.81
N PHE A 298 -15.78 -10.40 13.61
CA PHE A 298 -15.46 -11.03 12.34
C PHE A 298 -16.61 -11.00 11.34
N SER A 299 -16.23 -11.06 10.07
CA SER A 299 -17.17 -11.33 8.98
C SER A 299 -17.91 -12.66 9.19
N PRO A 300 -19.18 -12.78 8.75
CA PRO A 300 -19.94 -14.02 8.86
C PRO A 300 -19.23 -15.19 8.20
N ALA A 301 -19.37 -16.40 8.76
CA ALA A 301 -18.59 -17.55 8.30
C ALA A 301 -18.85 -17.99 6.85
N THR A 302 -19.99 -17.60 6.30
CA THR A 302 -20.33 -17.80 4.88
C THR A 302 -19.40 -17.05 3.93
N THR A 303 -18.69 -16.03 4.42
CA THR A 303 -17.76 -15.22 3.63
C THR A 303 -16.34 -15.80 3.58
N GLN A 304 -15.97 -16.69 4.51
CA GLN A 304 -14.61 -17.22 4.67
C GLN A 304 -13.54 -16.14 4.92
N LEU A 305 -13.94 -14.98 5.42
CA LEU A 305 -13.05 -13.84 5.69
C LEU A 305 -12.49 -13.86 7.12
N GLU A 306 -13.09 -14.64 8.02
CA GLU A 306 -12.77 -14.67 9.44
C GLU A 306 -11.47 -15.44 9.75
N TYR A 307 -11.06 -16.37 8.88
CA TYR A 307 -9.92 -17.24 9.15
C TYR A 307 -8.59 -16.60 8.77
N SER A 308 -7.73 -16.45 9.77
CA SER A 308 -6.34 -16.12 9.51
C SER A 308 -5.60 -17.32 8.95
N ALA A 309 -4.77 -17.13 7.93
CA ALA A 309 -4.01 -18.21 7.31
C ALA A 309 -2.55 -17.81 7.11
N VAL A 310 -1.63 -18.74 7.38
CA VAL A 310 -0.20 -18.58 7.04
C VAL A 310 0.28 -19.88 6.39
N ARG A 311 0.63 -19.79 5.11
CA ARG A 311 1.04 -20.89 4.25
C ARG A 311 2.49 -20.66 3.79
N GLY A 312 3.27 -21.74 3.73
CA GLY A 312 4.64 -21.71 3.20
C GLY A 312 4.67 -22.18 1.77
N PHE A 313 5.19 -21.37 0.85
CA PHE A 313 5.42 -21.77 -0.54
C PHE A 313 6.82 -22.39 -0.69
N THR A 314 7.04 -23.11 -1.79
CA THR A 314 8.29 -23.81 -2.08
C THR A 314 9.14 -23.10 -3.12
N ASP A 315 10.45 -23.33 -3.06
CA ASP A 315 11.43 -22.75 -3.97
C ASP A 315 11.93 -23.80 -4.97
N PRO A 316 11.43 -23.77 -6.23
CA PRO A 316 11.74 -24.78 -7.23
C PRO A 316 13.21 -24.75 -7.64
N ASN A 317 13.88 -23.61 -7.47
CA ASN A 317 15.29 -23.43 -7.81
C ASN A 317 16.24 -23.95 -6.73
N HIS A 318 15.72 -24.30 -5.54
CA HIS A 318 16.51 -24.78 -4.41
C HIS A 318 15.99 -26.08 -3.82
N GLY A 319 15.67 -27.04 -4.69
CA GLY A 319 15.26 -28.38 -4.29
C GLY A 319 13.84 -28.45 -3.75
N ASN A 320 12.96 -27.55 -4.22
CA ASN A 320 11.56 -27.44 -3.83
C ASN A 320 11.37 -27.30 -2.31
N ARG A 321 12.30 -26.63 -1.64
CA ARG A 321 12.27 -26.42 -0.19
C ARG A 321 11.21 -25.38 0.16
N THR A 322 10.42 -25.65 1.19
CA THR A 322 9.50 -24.66 1.75
C THR A 322 10.27 -23.55 2.44
N VAL A 323 9.77 -22.31 2.34
CA VAL A 323 10.26 -21.20 3.15
C VAL A 323 10.15 -21.49 4.65
N THR A 324 11.02 -20.85 5.42
CA THR A 324 11.10 -21.06 6.86
C THR A 324 10.53 -19.86 7.64
N ILE A 325 10.06 -20.13 8.84
CA ILE A 325 9.72 -19.11 9.83
C ILE A 325 10.67 -19.30 11.02
N GLY A 326 11.36 -18.23 11.41
CA GLY A 326 12.12 -18.17 12.65
C GLY A 326 13.52 -18.74 12.61
N ALA A 327 14.11 -18.96 11.44
CA ALA A 327 15.47 -19.51 11.30
C ALA A 327 16.53 -18.66 12.05
N HIS A 328 16.34 -17.34 12.09
CA HIS A 328 17.21 -16.37 12.75
C HIS A 328 16.48 -15.57 13.85
N SER A 329 15.44 -16.17 14.42
CA SER A 329 14.63 -15.58 15.49
C SER A 329 14.91 -16.24 16.83
N ALA A 330 14.73 -15.49 17.92
CA ALA A 330 14.91 -16.02 19.27
C ALA A 330 14.02 -17.24 19.48
N ASN A 331 14.61 -18.32 20.03
CA ASN A 331 13.94 -19.61 20.27
C ASN A 331 13.30 -20.24 19.02
N GLY A 332 13.70 -19.82 17.82
CA GLY A 332 13.11 -20.30 16.57
C GLY A 332 11.69 -19.76 16.28
N THR A 333 11.21 -18.76 17.04
CA THR A 333 9.86 -18.18 16.87
C THR A 333 9.91 -16.98 15.94
N GLY A 334 9.53 -17.16 14.68
CA GLY A 334 9.59 -16.11 13.66
C GLY A 334 8.37 -15.20 13.60
N LEU A 335 7.20 -15.67 14.03
CA LEU A 335 5.97 -14.87 14.13
C LEU A 335 5.50 -14.77 15.58
N VAL A 336 5.41 -13.56 16.11
CA VAL A 336 4.89 -13.29 17.45
C VAL A 336 3.64 -12.42 17.32
N ILE A 337 2.51 -12.95 17.77
CA ILE A 337 1.27 -12.20 17.95
C ILE A 337 1.14 -11.93 19.45
N GLN A 338 1.00 -10.68 19.86
CA GLN A 338 0.98 -10.30 21.27
C GLN A 338 -0.16 -9.32 21.53
N ASN A 339 -0.89 -9.51 22.63
CA ASN A 339 -2.03 -8.68 23.02
C ASN A 339 -3.06 -8.58 21.88
N TYR A 340 -3.43 -9.73 21.32
CA TYR A 340 -4.47 -9.84 20.31
C TYR A 340 -5.83 -10.05 20.98
N THR A 341 -6.79 -9.21 20.63
CA THR A 341 -8.14 -9.23 21.21
C THR A 341 -9.19 -9.25 20.10
N VAL A 342 -10.24 -10.04 20.29
CA VAL A 342 -11.43 -10.05 19.43
C VAL A 342 -12.63 -9.70 20.30
N GLY A 343 -13.34 -8.62 19.95
CA GLY A 343 -14.33 -8.00 20.84
C GLY A 343 -13.69 -7.64 22.19
N ASN A 344 -14.13 -8.32 23.24
CA ASN A 344 -13.62 -8.17 24.61
C ASN A 344 -12.74 -9.35 25.08
N GLU A 345 -12.46 -10.32 24.22
CA GLU A 345 -11.74 -11.55 24.59
C GLU A 345 -10.29 -11.51 24.11
N ALA A 346 -9.35 -11.63 25.05
CA ALA A 346 -7.93 -11.77 24.75
C ALA A 346 -7.65 -13.19 24.20
N VAL A 347 -6.94 -13.24 23.07
CA VAL A 347 -6.61 -14.48 22.37
C VAL A 347 -5.21 -14.92 22.77
N SER A 348 -5.06 -16.18 23.19
CA SER A 348 -3.74 -16.74 23.51
C SER A 348 -3.68 -18.27 23.35
N LEU A 349 -2.46 -18.81 23.23
CA LEU A 349 -2.24 -20.25 23.31
C LEU A 349 -2.64 -20.80 24.69
N ALA A 350 -2.36 -20.07 25.76
CA ALA A 350 -2.63 -20.49 27.14
C ALA A 350 -4.13 -20.61 27.45
N ALA A 351 -4.94 -19.71 26.92
CA ALA A 351 -6.40 -19.77 27.06
C ALA A 351 -7.06 -20.81 26.13
N GLY A 352 -6.32 -21.36 25.15
CA GLY A 352 -6.84 -22.36 24.22
C GLY A 352 -7.85 -21.81 23.19
N ASN A 353 -8.06 -20.50 23.15
CA ASN A 353 -9.09 -19.84 22.34
C ASN A 353 -8.57 -19.27 21.00
N TRP A 354 -7.39 -19.69 20.56
CA TRP A 354 -6.69 -19.11 19.41
C TRP A 354 -7.06 -19.70 18.04
N ASN A 355 -7.48 -20.96 18.01
CA ASN A 355 -7.51 -21.76 16.78
C ASN A 355 -8.69 -21.41 15.86
N ARG A 356 -8.72 -22.02 14.67
CA ARG A 356 -9.75 -21.82 13.63
C ARG A 356 -11.19 -21.85 14.14
N THR A 357 -11.50 -22.71 15.09
CA THR A 357 -12.87 -22.90 15.61
C THR A 357 -13.09 -22.20 16.96
N SER A 358 -12.19 -21.30 17.34
CA SER A 358 -12.25 -20.51 18.57
C SER A 358 -12.15 -19.03 18.24
N THR A 359 -12.31 -18.18 19.26
CA THR A 359 -12.38 -16.72 19.14
C THR A 359 -11.25 -16.10 18.31
N GLY A 360 -10.04 -16.67 18.34
CA GLY A 360 -8.89 -16.14 17.61
C GLY A 360 -8.91 -16.35 16.09
N HIS A 361 -9.64 -17.37 15.60
CA HIS A 361 -9.70 -17.77 14.20
C HIS A 361 -8.33 -17.92 13.50
N LEU A 362 -7.28 -18.33 14.24
CA LEU A 362 -5.95 -18.57 13.68
C LEU A 362 -5.85 -19.98 13.09
N ASP A 363 -5.69 -20.08 11.77
CA ASP A 363 -5.48 -21.32 11.00
C ASP A 363 -4.09 -21.31 10.35
N ILE A 364 -3.06 -21.25 11.20
CA ILE A 364 -1.65 -21.26 10.77
C ILE A 364 -1.25 -22.69 10.43
N SER A 365 -0.60 -22.88 9.27
CA SER A 365 -0.18 -24.20 8.79
C SER A 365 0.53 -25.02 9.89
N PRO A 366 0.16 -26.30 10.08
CA PRO A 366 0.83 -27.19 11.04
C PRO A 366 2.34 -27.34 10.79
N SER A 367 2.81 -27.11 9.56
CA SER A 367 4.24 -27.11 9.20
C SER A 367 5.05 -26.06 9.97
N PHE A 368 4.39 -25.03 10.53
CA PHE A 368 5.01 -23.97 11.31
C PHE A 368 4.79 -24.13 12.82
N ARG A 369 4.35 -25.29 13.30
CA ARG A 369 4.17 -25.54 14.74
C ARG A 369 5.46 -25.25 15.52
N GLY A 370 5.35 -24.46 16.59
CA GLY A 370 6.49 -24.03 17.40
C GLY A 370 7.35 -22.93 16.77
N LYS A 371 6.99 -22.43 15.59
CA LYS A 371 7.65 -21.29 14.91
C LYS A 371 6.89 -19.98 15.07
N TRP A 372 5.75 -20.02 15.72
CA TRP A 372 4.93 -18.86 16.02
C TRP A 372 4.31 -18.96 17.41
N THR A 373 3.86 -17.84 17.96
CA THR A 373 3.14 -17.78 19.24
C THR A 373 2.04 -16.72 19.20
N VAL A 374 1.00 -16.92 20.02
CA VAL A 374 0.01 -15.90 20.36
C VAL A 374 -0.15 -15.84 21.87
N GLN A 375 0.04 -14.65 22.46
CA GLN A 375 0.09 -14.46 23.91
C GLN A 375 -0.51 -13.13 24.39
#